data_AF-A0A8J7KSX3-F1
#
_entry.id   AF-A0A8J7KSX3-F1
#
_cell.length_a   1.000
_cell.length_b   1.000
_cell.length_c   1.000
_cell.angle_alpha   90.00
_cell.angle_beta   90.00
_cell.angle_gamma   90.00
#
_symmetry.space_group_name_H-M   'P 1'
#
loop_
_entity.id
_entity.type
_entity.pdbx_description
1 polymer ?
#
loop_
_entity_poly.entity_id
_entity_poly.type
_entity_poly.pdbx_seq_one_letter_code
_entity_poly.pdbx_strand_id
1 'polypeptide(L)' 'MNDEAVTLAEAQDMLLVWRAAYRAIAMGGQSYKLGTRQLARADLPDVKKEFDYWRNEVERLTSGTRRGPRVKRVVVRDL' A
#
# COMPACT_ATOMS: atom_id res chain seq x y z
N MET A 1 9.79 10.68 -6.97
CA MET A 1 10.06 9.23 -6.92
C MET A 1 9.68 8.69 -8.27
N ASN A 2 10.60 7.97 -8.89
CA ASN A 2 10.67 7.72 -10.33
C ASN A 2 9.37 7.17 -10.93
N ASP A 3 8.97 7.71 -12.08
CA ASP A 3 7.85 7.28 -12.92
C ASP A 3 8.10 5.92 -13.61
N GLU A 4 8.61 4.93 -12.87
CA GLU A 4 8.63 3.55 -13.33
C GLU A 4 7.32 2.87 -12.91
N ALA A 5 6.65 2.23 -13.87
CA ALA A 5 5.43 1.49 -13.60
C ALA A 5 5.77 0.27 -12.73
N VAL A 6 5.46 0.36 -11.43
CA VAL A 6 5.63 -0.74 -10.49
C VAL A 6 4.66 -1.88 -10.85
N THR A 7 5.16 -3.12 -10.83
CA THR A 7 4.35 -4.31 -11.07
C THR A 7 3.45 -4.61 -9.86
N LEU A 8 2.37 -5.39 -10.07
CA LEU A 8 1.50 -5.81 -8.96
C LEU A 8 2.27 -6.60 -7.89
N ALA A 9 3.21 -7.45 -8.31
CA ALA A 9 4.02 -8.25 -7.39
C ALA A 9 4.90 -7.36 -6.51
N GLU A 10 5.61 -6.41 -7.10
CA GLU A 10 6.44 -5.44 -6.36
C GLU A 10 5.59 -4.59 -5.41
N ALA A 11 4.42 -4.12 -5.84
CA ALA A 11 3.51 -3.36 -4.98
C ALA A 11 3.02 -4.18 -3.78
N GLN A 12 2.76 -5.48 -3.96
CA GLN A 12 2.38 -6.40 -2.88
C GLN A 12 3.53 -6.65 -1.91
N ASP A 13 4.76 -6.83 -2.42
CA ASP A 13 5.95 -7.00 -1.59
C ASP A 13 6.21 -5.75 -0.74
N MET A 14 6.14 -4.57 -1.35
CA MET A 14 6.28 -3.30 -0.63
C MET A 14 5.18 -3.10 0.42
N LEU A 15 3.92 -3.41 0.08
CA LEU A 15 2.82 -3.37 1.06
C LEU A 15 3.10 -4.26 2.27
N LEU A 16 3.67 -5.46 2.07
CA LEU A 16 4.02 -6.38 3.15
C LEU A 16 5.14 -5.83 4.04
N VAL A 17 6.18 -5.24 3.43
CA VAL A 17 7.28 -4.57 4.15
C VAL A 17 6.75 -3.44 5.03
N TRP A 18 5.96 -2.53 4.46
CA TRP A 18 5.43 -1.38 5.20
C TRP A 18 4.42 -1.78 6.28
N ARG A 19 3.62 -2.83 6.05
CA ARG A 19 2.75 -3.41 7.08
C ARG A 19 3.53 -3.97 8.26
N ALA A 20 4.64 -4.67 7.98
CA ALA A 20 5.50 -5.22 9.02
C ALA A 20 6.16 -4.10 9.84
N ALA A 21 6.68 -3.06 9.16
CA ALA A 21 7.26 -1.88 9.81
C ALA A 21 6.23 -1.15 10.71
N TYR A 22 5.01 -0.91 10.19
CA TYR A 22 3.94 -0.27 10.94
C TYR A 22 3.60 -1.04 12.22
N ARG A 23 3.45 -2.37 12.13
CA ARG A 23 3.20 -3.24 13.30
C ARG A 23 4.34 -3.19 14.31
N ALA A 24 5.58 -3.28 13.84
CA ALA A 24 6.75 -3.27 14.72
C ALA A 24 6.87 -1.96 15.51
N ILE A 25 6.60 -0.82 14.87
CA ILE A 25 6.63 0.49 15.53
C ILE A 25 5.43 0.65 16.47
N ALA A 26 4.23 0.26 16.04
CA ALA A 26 3.03 0.35 16.86
C ALA A 26 3.12 -0.47 18.16
N MET A 27 3.76 -1.64 18.11
CA MET A 27 3.95 -2.51 19.29
C MET A 27 5.20 -2.16 20.10
N GLY A 28 6.31 -1.85 19.43
CA GLY A 28 7.64 -1.71 20.03
C GLY A 28 8.10 -0.27 20.28
N GLY A 29 7.26 0.73 19.99
CA GLY A 29 7.58 2.14 20.11
C GLY A 29 8.54 2.66 19.02
N GLN A 30 8.84 3.96 19.04
CA GLN A 30 9.67 4.60 18.01
C GLN A 30 11.15 4.67 18.39
N SER A 31 11.50 4.60 19.67
CA SER A 31 12.89 4.65 20.12
C SER A 31 13.19 3.59 21.18
N TYR A 32 14.39 3.04 21.12
CA TYR A 32 14.89 2.13 22.14
C TYR A 32 16.35 2.45 22.42
N LYS A 33 16.69 2.66 23.71
CA LYS A 33 18.05 2.95 24.17
C LYS A 33 18.59 1.75 24.93
N LEU A 34 19.72 1.22 24.47
CA LEU A 34 20.46 0.15 25.13
C LEU A 34 21.86 0.66 25.46
N GLY A 35 22.07 1.01 26.73
CA GLY A 35 23.34 1.59 27.20
C GLY A 35 23.68 2.87 26.43
N THR A 36 24.78 2.84 25.68
CA THR A 36 25.26 3.95 24.85
C THR A 36 24.71 3.95 23.42
N ARG A 37 23.98 2.91 23.00
CA ARG A 37 23.40 2.80 21.65
C ARG A 37 21.92 3.18 21.69
N GLN A 38 21.46 3.90 20.68
CA GLN A 38 20.05 4.26 20.52
C GLN A 38 19.60 3.88 19.11
N LEU A 39 18.50 3.14 19.03
CA LEU A 39 17.77 2.90 17.78
C LEU A 39 16.60 3.88 17.73
N ALA A 40 16.54 4.70 16.68
CA ALA A 40 15.39 5.52 16.34
C ALA A 40 14.75 4.95 15.07
N ARG A 41 13.45 4.64 15.15
CA ARG A 41 12.62 4.20 14.02
C ARG A 41 11.96 5.42 13.38
N ALA A 42 11.48 5.24 12.15
CA ALA A 42 10.70 6.25 11.46
C ALA A 42 9.42 6.60 12.22
N ASP A 43 8.88 7.79 11.92
CA ASP A 43 7.67 8.26 12.58
C ASP A 43 6.44 7.44 12.19
N LEU A 44 5.63 7.03 13.18
CA LEU A 44 4.48 6.16 12.93
C LEU A 44 3.49 6.74 11.90
N PRO A 45 3.21 8.07 11.89
CA PRO A 45 2.41 8.69 10.84
C PRO A 45 3.01 8.56 9.44
N ASP A 46 4.33 8.65 9.29
CA ASP A 46 4.97 8.57 7.98
C ASP A 46 4.99 7.14 7.46
N VAL A 47 5.26 6.16 8.32
CA VAL A 47 5.13 4.74 7.99
C VAL A 47 3.69 4.39 7.62
N LYS A 48 2.70 5.02 8.27
CA LYS A 48 1.29 4.86 7.91
C LYS A 48 1.00 5.40 6.50
N LYS A 49 1.53 6.58 6.14
CA LYS A 49 1.35 7.17 4.81
C LYS A 49 1.89 6.24 3.72
N GLU A 50 3.08 5.69 3.91
CA GLU A 50 3.67 4.72 2.98
C GLU A 50 2.83 3.44 2.89
N PHE A 51 2.39 2.90 4.03
CA PHE A 51 1.50 1.73 4.05
C PHE A 51 0.19 1.98 3.27
N ASP A 52 -0.45 3.14 3.48
CA ASP A 52 -1.69 3.50 2.78
C ASP A 52 -1.43 3.68 1.27
N TYR A 53 -0.30 4.28 0.90
CA TYR A 53 0.11 4.45 -0.50
C TYR A 53 0.21 3.10 -1.22
N TRP A 54 0.99 2.15 -0.69
CA TRP A 54 1.15 0.83 -1.29
C TRP A 54 -0.14 0.02 -1.30
N ARG A 55 -0.99 0.19 -0.29
CA ARG A 55 -2.31 -0.43 -0.27
C ARG A 55 -3.17 0.07 -1.44
N ASN A 56 -3.24 1.38 -1.63
CA ASN A 56 -4.00 1.99 -2.71
C ASN A 56 -3.43 1.59 -4.08
N GLU A 57 -2.12 1.46 -4.19
CA GLU A 57 -1.44 1.03 -5.42
C GLU A 57 -1.78 -0.43 -5.78
N VAL A 58 -1.78 -1.34 -4.80
CA VAL A 58 -2.24 -2.72 -5.00
C VAL A 58 -3.72 -2.75 -5.41
N GLU A 59 -4.58 -1.95 -4.79
CA GLU A 59 -6.00 -1.84 -5.16
C GLU A 59 -6.17 -1.31 -6.60
N ARG A 60 -5.38 -0.30 -7.00
CA ARG A 60 -5.36 0.28 -8.34
C ARG A 60 -4.93 -0.74 -9.41
N LEU A 61 -3.82 -1.43 -9.19
CA LEU A 61 -3.28 -2.43 -10.12
C LEU A 61 -4.20 -3.66 -10.22
N THR A 62 -4.79 -4.10 -9.10
CA THR A 62 -5.73 -5.23 -9.07
C THR A 62 -7.06 -4.90 -9.75
N SER A 63 -7.55 -3.66 -9.62
CA SER A 63 -8.79 -3.21 -10.26
C SER A 63 -8.61 -2.95 -11.75
N GLY A 64 -7.47 -2.39 -12.19
CA GLY A 64 -7.11 -2.29 -13.61
C GLY A 64 -6.99 -3.64 -14.31
N THR A 65 -6.62 -4.70 -13.57
CA THR A 65 -6.62 -6.08 -14.08
C THR A 65 -8.03 -6.64 -14.27
N ARG A 66 -9.04 -6.11 -13.55
CA ARG A 66 -10.42 -6.61 -13.60
C ARG A 66 -11.31 -5.74 -14.48
N ARG A 67 -11.46 -6.20 -15.72
CA ARG A 67 -12.58 -6.02 -16.67
C ARG A 67 -12.35 -5.00 -17.79
N GLY A 68 -12.20 -5.54 -19.00
CA GLY A 68 -12.62 -4.88 -20.23
C GLY A 68 -14.10 -4.44 -20.19
N PRO A 69 -14.54 -3.67 -21.19
CA PRO A 69 -15.77 -2.87 -21.14
C PRO A 69 -16.98 -3.73 -20.76
N ARG A 70 -17.71 -3.30 -19.72
CA ARG A 70 -19.02 -3.87 -19.40
C ARG A 70 -20.02 -3.41 -20.45
N VAL A 71 -20.29 -4.25 -21.44
CA VAL A 71 -21.37 -4.02 -22.42
C VAL A 71 -22.70 -4.11 -21.67
N LYS A 72 -23.27 -2.96 -21.30
CA LYS A 72 -24.67 -2.88 -20.87
C LYS A 72 -25.53 -2.98 -22.12
N ARG A 73 -26.21 -4.11 -22.32
CA ARG A 73 -27.22 -4.24 -23.38
C ARG A 73 -28.46 -3.46 -22.94
N VAL A 74 -28.58 -2.22 -23.41
CA VAL A 74 -29.83 -1.45 -23.28
C VAL A 74 -30.81 -2.06 -24.27
N VAL A 75 -31.81 -2.77 -23.76
CA VAL A 75 -32.98 -3.13 -24.56
C VAL A 75 -33.92 -1.93 -24.47
N VAL A 76 -33.95 -1.12 -25.52
CA VAL A 76 -35.03 -0.15 -25.70
C VAL A 76 -36.29 -0.98 -25.90
N ARG A 77 -37.17 -0.95 -24.91
CA ARG A 77 -38.52 -1.47 -25.05
C ARG A 77 -39.36 -0.29 -25.52
N ASP A 78 -39.45 -0.14 -26.83
CA ASP A 78 -40.54 0.56 -27.54
C ASP A 78 -41.89 -0.09 -27.10
N LEU A 79 -43.05 0.58 -26.99
CA LEU A 79 -43.57 1.89 -27.37
C LEU A 79 -44.71 2.24 -26.39
#